data_AF-A0A816CMD1-F1
#
_entry.id   AF-A0A816CMD1-F1
#
_cell.length_a   1.000
_cell.length_b   1.000
_cell.length_c   1.000
_cell.angle_alpha   90.00
_cell.angle_beta   90.00
_cell.angle_gamma   90.00
#
_symmetry.space_group_name_H-M   'P 1'
#
loop_
_entity.id
_entity.type
_entity.pdbx_description
1 polymer ?
#
loop_
_entity_poly.entity_id
_entity_poly.type
_entity_poly.pdbx_seq_one_letter_code
_entity_poly.pdbx_strand_id
1 'polypeptide(L)'
;QPVHTVTSPISELGVDTPHLEELRCLLNCINDWDLDIFRIEDLSCQQPLTIIAYRIFQERSLVRTYAIEPHTLISYLVALEHRYQPVPYHNRTHAADVCQSMHVLLNAPALDV
;
A
#
# COMPACT_ATOMS: atom_id res chain seq x y z
N GLN A 1 13.54 32.65 -8.67
CA GLN A 1 13.30 32.44 -7.22
C GLN A 1 13.62 30.98 -6.92
N PRO A 2 14.27 30.66 -5.78
CA PRO A 2 14.56 29.27 -5.47
C PRO A 2 13.24 28.56 -5.13
N VAL A 3 13.02 27.42 -5.76
CA VAL A 3 11.89 26.53 -5.45
C VAL A 3 12.16 25.94 -4.07
N HIS A 4 11.50 26.47 -3.05
CA HIS A 4 11.46 25.81 -1.75
C HIS A 4 10.61 24.55 -1.92
N THR A 5 11.25 23.41 -2.15
CA THR A 5 10.61 22.10 -1.99
C THR A 5 10.36 21.90 -0.49
N VAL A 6 9.17 22.28 -0.03
CA VAL A 6 8.66 21.83 1.26
C VAL A 6 8.39 20.34 1.09
N THR A 7 9.33 19.50 1.50
CA THR A 7 9.09 18.06 1.64
C THR A 7 8.22 17.87 2.87
N SER A 8 6.91 17.75 2.68
CA SER A 8 6.01 17.30 3.74
C SER A 8 6.54 15.99 4.33
N PRO A 9 6.42 15.76 5.65
CA PRO A 9 6.84 14.51 6.25
C PRO A 9 6.11 13.33 5.58
N ILE A 10 6.85 12.25 5.32
CA ILE A 10 6.29 11.01 4.77
C ILE A 10 5.28 10.45 5.77
N SER A 11 4.04 10.24 5.34
CA SER A 11 3.07 9.48 6.14
C SER A 11 3.62 8.09 6.45
N GLU A 12 3.51 7.64 7.70
CA GLU A 12 3.91 6.31 8.17
C GLU A 12 3.37 5.19 7.25
N LEU A 13 2.14 5.35 6.78
CA LEU A 13 1.42 4.39 5.96
C LEU A 13 1.42 4.75 4.46
N GLY A 14 2.10 5.83 4.07
CA GLY A 14 2.10 6.33 2.70
C GLY A 14 0.81 7.02 2.25
N VAL A 15 -0.20 7.11 3.13
CA VAL A 15 -1.49 7.78 2.88
C VAL A 15 -1.87 8.67 4.07
N ASP A 16 -2.55 9.78 3.82
CA ASP A 16 -3.05 10.67 4.88
C ASP A 16 -4.51 10.32 5.20
N THR A 17 -4.79 10.02 6.46
CA THR A 17 -6.12 9.54 6.90
C THR A 17 -6.39 9.86 8.38
N PRO A 18 -7.64 10.22 8.75
CA PRO A 18 -8.02 10.36 10.15
C PRO A 18 -8.16 9.00 10.89
N HIS A 19 -8.11 7.87 10.17
CA HIS A 19 -8.32 6.53 10.70
C HIS A 19 -7.02 5.75 10.92
N LEU A 20 -5.93 6.44 11.21
CA LEU A 20 -4.57 5.88 11.26
C LEU A 20 -4.46 4.63 12.15
N GLU A 21 -5.02 4.68 13.37
CA GLU A 21 -4.92 3.58 14.34
C GLU A 21 -5.67 2.32 13.88
N GLU A 22 -6.86 2.49 13.30
CA GLU A 22 -7.67 1.37 12.81
C GLU A 22 -7.01 0.71 11.59
N LEU A 23 -6.49 1.52 10.66
CA LEU A 23 -5.69 1.02 9.54
C LEU A 23 -4.45 0.28 10.02
N ARG A 24 -3.72 0.80 11.02
CA ARG A 24 -2.55 0.12 11.55
C ARG A 24 -2.91 -1.26 12.12
N CYS A 25 -4.05 -1.36 12.80
CA CYS A 25 -4.56 -2.63 13.30
C CYS A 25 -4.81 -3.64 12.18
N LEU A 26 -5.55 -3.22 11.13
CA LEU A 26 -5.81 -4.09 9.97
C LEU A 26 -4.53 -4.51 9.25
N LEU A 27 -3.57 -3.60 9.09
CA LEU A 27 -2.30 -3.90 8.42
C LEU A 27 -1.39 -4.86 9.21
N ASN A 28 -1.69 -5.17 10.47
CA ASN A 28 -0.99 -6.25 11.18
C ASN A 28 -1.34 -7.63 10.61
N CYS A 29 -2.48 -7.74 9.91
CA CYS A 29 -2.95 -8.94 9.22
C CYS A 29 -2.51 -8.97 7.75
N ILE A 30 -1.48 -8.21 7.35
CA ILE A 30 -1.03 -8.14 5.93
C ILE A 30 -0.62 -9.50 5.36
N ASN A 31 -0.21 -10.43 6.22
CA ASN A 31 0.19 -11.80 5.86
C ASN A 31 -0.99 -12.79 5.85
N ASP A 32 -2.18 -12.37 6.28
CA ASP A 32 -3.35 -13.24 6.42
C ASP A 32 -4.17 -13.23 5.13
N TRP A 33 -4.78 -14.37 4.77
CA TRP A 33 -5.56 -14.52 3.53
C TRP A 33 -6.88 -13.75 3.55
N ASP A 34 -7.44 -13.50 4.73
CA ASP A 34 -8.76 -12.90 4.95
C ASP A 34 -8.71 -11.41 5.31
N LEU A 35 -7.65 -10.70 4.92
CA LEU A 35 -7.53 -9.26 5.09
C LEU A 35 -8.69 -8.53 4.40
N ASP A 36 -9.45 -7.72 5.16
CA ASP A 36 -10.59 -6.98 4.63
C ASP A 36 -10.14 -5.76 3.80
N ILE A 37 -9.97 -5.99 2.50
CA ILE A 37 -9.51 -4.97 1.55
C ILE A 37 -10.51 -3.82 1.37
N PHE A 38 -11.81 -4.09 1.53
CA PHE A 38 -12.85 -3.07 1.41
C PHE A 38 -12.85 -2.13 2.62
N ARG A 39 -12.65 -2.68 3.82
CA ARG A 39 -12.46 -1.85 5.01
C ARG A 39 -11.21 -0.97 4.89
N ILE A 40 -10.14 -1.49 4.29
CA ILE A 40 -8.94 -0.69 4.01
C ILE A 40 -9.25 0.44 3.02
N GLU A 41 -10.02 0.20 1.96
CA GLU A 41 -10.45 1.25 1.02
C GLU A 41 -11.22 2.38 1.73
N ASP A 42 -12.17 2.04 2.60
CA ASP A 42 -12.98 3.00 3.35
C ASP A 42 -12.10 3.88 4.25
N LEU A 43 -11.15 3.27 4.95
CA LEU A 43 -10.33 3.96 5.95
C LEU A 43 -9.13 4.70 5.34
N SER A 44 -8.70 4.35 4.13
CA SER A 44 -7.52 4.91 3.46
C SER A 44 -7.81 6.09 2.55
N CYS A 45 -8.97 6.74 2.69
CA CYS A 45 -9.39 7.83 1.80
C CYS A 45 -9.40 7.38 0.31
N GLN A 46 -9.85 6.15 0.05
CA GLN A 46 -9.88 5.55 -1.29
C GLN A 46 -8.48 5.33 -1.89
N GLN A 47 -7.48 5.05 -1.06
CA GLN A 47 -6.12 4.70 -1.51
C GLN A 47 -5.67 3.28 -1.07
N PRO A 48 -6.51 2.23 -1.25
CA PRO A 48 -6.18 0.88 -0.81
C PRO A 48 -4.92 0.31 -1.48
N LEU A 49 -4.67 0.61 -2.76
CA LEU A 49 -3.51 0.06 -3.46
C LEU A 49 -2.21 0.69 -2.94
N THR A 50 -2.19 2.00 -2.71
CA THR A 50 -1.00 2.69 -2.19
C THR A 50 -0.60 2.15 -0.83
N ILE A 51 -1.55 2.07 0.11
CA ILE A 51 -1.26 1.63 1.48
C ILE A 51 -0.84 0.15 1.55
N ILE A 52 -1.51 -0.73 0.80
CA ILE A 52 -1.18 -2.16 0.75
C ILE A 52 0.19 -2.38 0.15
N ALA A 53 0.46 -1.80 -1.03
CA ALA A 53 1.74 -1.96 -1.69
C ALA A 53 2.88 -1.39 -0.83
N TYR A 54 2.70 -0.21 -0.23
CA TYR A 54 3.72 0.37 0.64
C TYR A 54 3.98 -0.49 1.88
N ARG A 55 2.93 -1.00 2.55
CA ARG A 55 3.10 -1.92 3.68
C ARG A 55 3.82 -3.20 3.28
N ILE A 56 3.48 -3.80 2.13
CA ILE A 56 4.17 -4.99 1.61
C ILE A 56 5.66 -4.71 1.34
N PHE A 57 5.99 -3.55 0.78
CA PHE A 57 7.37 -3.14 0.55
C PHE A 57 8.16 -2.97 1.85
N GLN A 58 7.51 -2.50 2.92
CA GLN A 58 8.11 -2.42 4.25
C GLN A 58 8.28 -3.82 4.88
N GLU A 59 7.23 -4.64 4.88
CA GLU A 59 7.19 -6.00 5.44
C GLU A 59 8.30 -6.88 4.83
N ARG A 60 8.47 -6.81 3.50
CA ARG A 60 9.49 -7.54 2.76
C ARG A 60 10.85 -6.85 2.71
N SER A 61 11.02 -5.72 3.41
CA SER A 61 12.24 -4.89 3.41
C SER A 61 12.71 -4.46 2.00
N LEU A 62 11.82 -4.40 1.01
CA LEU A 62 12.18 -4.13 -0.40
C LEU A 62 12.71 -2.71 -0.60
N VAL A 63 12.19 -1.74 0.17
CA VAL A 63 12.68 -0.36 0.15
C VAL A 63 14.18 -0.31 0.45
N ARG A 64 14.60 -1.02 1.51
CA ARG A 64 16.00 -1.11 1.91
C ARG A 64 16.82 -1.95 0.93
N THR A 65 16.32 -3.13 0.57
CA THR A 65 17.03 -4.09 -0.30
C THR A 65 17.39 -3.50 -1.65
N TYR A 66 16.47 -2.72 -2.24
CA TYR A 66 16.66 -2.11 -3.56
C TYR A 66 17.01 -0.62 -3.51
N ALA A 67 17.31 -0.08 -2.32
CA ALA A 67 17.63 1.33 -2.11
C ALA A 67 16.61 2.29 -2.76
N ILE A 68 15.32 1.96 -2.63
CA ILE A 68 14.23 2.76 -3.18
C ILE A 68 13.99 3.93 -2.24
N GLU A 69 13.95 5.14 -2.79
CA GLU A 69 13.64 6.34 -2.01
C GLU A 69 12.13 6.34 -1.66
N PRO A 70 11.74 6.44 -0.36
CA PRO A 70 10.35 6.28 0.06
C PRO A 70 9.36 7.26 -0.58
N HIS A 71 9.71 8.55 -0.73
CA HIS A 71 8.84 9.52 -1.38
C HIS A 71 8.58 9.18 -2.84
N THR A 72 9.60 8.69 -3.54
CA THR A 72 9.52 8.26 -4.94
C THR A 72 8.59 7.06 -5.07
N LEU A 73 8.70 6.07 -4.16
CA LEU A 73 7.79 4.92 -4.13
C LEU A 73 6.35 5.36 -3.88
N ILE A 74 6.10 6.16 -2.85
CA ILE A 74 4.73 6.63 -2.51
C ILE A 74 4.16 7.45 -3.66
N SER A 75 4.93 8.38 -4.23
CA SER A 75 4.48 9.21 -5.35
C SER A 75 4.12 8.36 -6.57
N TYR A 76 4.92 7.33 -6.84
CA TYR A 76 4.62 6.37 -7.91
C TYR A 76 3.34 5.59 -7.63
N LEU A 77 3.17 5.05 -6.42
CA LEU A 77 1.99 4.27 -6.03
C LEU A 77 0.71 5.11 -6.08
N VAL A 78 0.74 6.33 -5.56
CA VAL A 78 -0.39 7.29 -5.64
C VAL A 78 -0.73 7.60 -7.10
N ALA A 79 0.27 7.86 -7.93
CA ALA A 79 0.06 8.13 -9.35
C ALA A 79 -0.47 6.90 -10.11
N LEU A 80 -0.02 5.70 -9.78
CA LEU A 80 -0.49 4.44 -10.33
C LEU A 80 -1.96 4.19 -9.95
N GLU A 81 -2.30 4.35 -8.67
CA GLU A 81 -3.63 4.13 -8.14
C GLU A 81 -4.66 5.07 -8.78
N HIS A 82 -4.32 6.35 -8.96
CA HIS A 82 -5.19 7.32 -9.64
C HIS A 82 -5.49 6.99 -11.10
N ARG A 83 -4.75 6.07 -11.73
CA ARG A 83 -5.00 5.64 -13.12
C ARG A 83 -5.99 4.49 -13.23
N TYR A 84 -6.33 3.82 -12.12
CA TYR A 84 -7.41 2.84 -12.12
C TYR A 84 -8.75 3.55 -12.28
N GLN A 85 -9.55 3.07 -13.23
CA GLN A 85 -10.87 3.62 -13.51
C GLN A 85 -11.86 3.18 -12.44
N PRO A 86 -12.89 4.00 -12.11
CA PRO A 86 -13.95 3.64 -11.17
C PRO A 86 -14.98 2.70 -11.83
N VAL A 87 -14.50 1.59 -12.38
CA VAL A 87 -15.35 0.53 -12.94
C VAL A 87 -15.74 -0.46 -11.83
N PRO A 88 -16.82 -1.23 -11.99
CA PRO A 88 -17.35 -2.05 -10.90
C PRO A 88 -16.40 -3.12 -10.35
N TYR A 89 -15.36 -3.52 -11.10
CA TYR A 89 -14.46 -4.60 -10.68
C TYR A 89 -12.98 -4.28 -10.91
N HIS A 90 -12.55 -4.01 -12.15
CA HIS A 90 -11.13 -3.73 -12.49
C HIS A 90 -10.70 -2.31 -12.05
N ASN A 91 -10.79 -2.04 -10.76
CA ASN A 91 -10.51 -0.77 -10.11
C ASN A 91 -9.33 -0.91 -9.12
N ARG A 92 -9.05 0.17 -8.39
CA ARG A 92 -7.96 0.26 -7.41
C ARG A 92 -8.05 -0.80 -6.31
N THR A 93 -9.25 -1.13 -5.86
CA THR A 93 -9.51 -2.09 -4.78
C THR A 93 -9.17 -3.50 -5.23
N HIS A 94 -9.59 -3.89 -6.43
CA HIS A 94 -9.21 -5.18 -6.99
C HIS A 94 -7.68 -5.29 -7.21
N ALA A 95 -7.03 -4.22 -7.63
CA ALA A 95 -5.57 -4.21 -7.75
C ALA A 95 -4.87 -4.40 -6.39
N ALA A 96 -5.40 -3.78 -5.33
CA ALA A 96 -4.90 -3.92 -3.97
C ALA A 96 -5.08 -5.35 -3.45
N ASP A 97 -6.27 -5.93 -3.67
CA ASP A 97 -6.62 -7.31 -3.32
C ASP A 97 -5.68 -8.33 -3.98
N VAL A 98 -5.46 -8.22 -5.30
CA VAL A 98 -4.52 -9.08 -6.03
C VAL A 98 -3.08 -8.89 -5.53
N CYS A 99 -2.67 -7.65 -5.23
CA CYS A 99 -1.32 -7.37 -4.73
C CYS A 99 -1.08 -8.06 -3.37
N GLN A 100 -2.04 -7.97 -2.45
CA GLN A 100 -1.96 -8.61 -1.14
C GLN A 100 -2.09 -10.14 -1.22
N SER A 101 -3.01 -10.65 -2.03
CA SER A 101 -3.14 -12.09 -2.28
C SER A 101 -1.84 -12.70 -2.80
N MET A 102 -1.18 -12.04 -3.77
CA MET A 102 0.13 -12.47 -4.26
C MET A 102 1.21 -12.41 -3.18
N HIS A 103 1.17 -11.40 -2.31
CA HIS A 103 2.05 -11.34 -1.16
C HIS A 103 1.87 -12.55 -0.24
N VAL A 104 0.64 -12.96 0.07
CA VAL A 104 0.39 -14.14 0.90
C VAL A 104 0.86 -15.41 0.20
N LEU A 105 0.56 -15.59 -1.10
CA LEU A 105 0.98 -16.76 -1.87
C LEU A 105 2.50 -16.91 -1.94
N LEU A 106 3.24 -15.80 -2.04
CA LEU A 106 4.71 -15.81 -2.03
C LEU A 106 5.31 -16.21 -0.67
N ASN A 107 4.53 -16.19 0.41
CA ASN A 107 4.93 -16.68 1.72
C ASN A 107 4.45 -18.12 1.98
N ALA A 108 3.95 -18.83 0.96
CA ALA A 108 3.50 -20.21 1.12
C ALA A 108 4.68 -21.12 1.55
N PRO A 109 4.51 -22.01 2.54
CA PRO A 109 5.59 -22.88 3.03
C PRO A 109 6.22 -23.77 1.94
N ALA A 110 5.49 -24.08 0.88
CA ALA A 110 5.99 -24.85 -0.25
C ALA A 110 7.04 -24.10 -1.09
N LEU A 111 7.20 -22.79 -0.89
CA LEU A 111 8.14 -21.92 -1.59
C LEU A 111 9.34 -21.50 -0.72
N ASP A 112 9.38 -21.90 0.56
CA ASP A 112 10.57 -21.73 1.39
C ASP A 112 11.65 -22.70 0.91
N VAL A 113 12.73 -22.15 0.31
CA VAL A 113 13.89 -22.89 -0.22
C VAL A 113 15.03 -22.93 0.79
#